data_AF-A0A9D1ZFF8-F1
#
_entry.id   AF-A0A9D1ZFF8-F1
#
_cell.length_a   1.000
_cell.length_b   1.000
_cell.length_c   1.000
_cell.angle_alpha   90.00
_cell.angle_beta   90.00
_cell.angle_gamma   90.00
#
_symmetry.space_group_name_H-M   'P 1'
#
loop_
_entity.id
_entity.type
_entity.pdbx_description
1 polymer ?
#
loop_
_entity_poly.entity_id
_entity_poly.type
_entity_poly.pdbx_seq_one_letter_code
_entity_poly.pdbx_strand_id
1 'polypeptide(L)'
;MQKTVRNALLLLAGACLAVSVGLGIFLRPPLKSGVLPGTETPVLTCDGGSDYTLVILADKSVPLNRLDPLVRMTRKSGGTSHILRQTDDLEPVRKFADRSESATLLFTYGKSWENALGLLDSSDSIASTVILSPSGDYDPEGLSIQSPVMLLGTSSDQAPTSQRLAEIYNRLSGEKIAPNGLSYTSQSGNYRLRVISASLDAYQTFSDDTLQAVSDWYEDSAGVRMGDPGAGSLLRLASWALGIGGLLLLLVMLDRLLSEEMLDVGYSLLALQVTSPVRYSVLKALSCLPALALLLIPALIFLFIPLPGLAPIPALFCGYFGCLGLFSLLLIRLGKMPGVTGSLSFSAANPNLRRVLTGLGSFAAVLLISLMLHFSGLYTLRFSLDRLPAFLLCGIAAALGTAGWLYDAMLLDQCKFPLPLRLCLELLPFLPYAGLAFLAIPAFGFTGFYTVILLIGALAVDLLLARLLRLILGTVWIPSAVSGLLLGIFAAFAAL
;
A
#
# COMPACT_ATOMS: atom_id res chain seq x y z
N MET A 1 -30.05 6.39 -18.42
CA MET A 1 -30.11 7.31 -17.25
C MET A 1 -30.41 8.74 -17.74
N GLN A 2 -31.20 9.58 -17.04
CA GLN A 2 -31.46 10.95 -17.52
C GLN A 2 -30.15 11.77 -17.60
N LYS A 3 -29.98 12.55 -18.67
CA LYS A 3 -28.75 13.33 -18.99
C LYS A 3 -28.30 14.24 -17.83
N THR A 4 -29.25 14.77 -17.07
CA THR A 4 -29.04 15.63 -15.89
C THR A 4 -28.38 14.86 -14.73
N VAL A 5 -28.87 13.66 -14.41
CA VAL A 5 -28.29 12.79 -13.37
C VAL A 5 -26.87 12.35 -13.74
N ARG A 6 -26.61 12.15 -15.03
CA ARG A 6 -25.29 11.77 -15.56
C ARG A 6 -24.25 12.88 -15.37
N ASN A 7 -24.61 14.11 -15.72
CA ASN A 7 -23.70 15.24 -15.57
C ASN A 7 -23.43 15.55 -14.09
N ALA A 8 -24.44 15.40 -13.22
CA ALA A 8 -24.27 15.56 -11.77
C ALA A 8 -23.29 14.53 -11.17
N LEU A 9 -23.37 13.25 -11.59
CA LEU A 9 -22.46 12.21 -11.10
C LEU A 9 -21.02 12.38 -11.62
N LEU A 10 -20.83 12.85 -12.85
CA LEU A 10 -19.50 13.19 -13.38
C LEU A 10 -18.88 14.37 -12.63
N LEU A 11 -19.67 15.41 -12.33
CA LEU A 11 -19.23 16.54 -11.50
C LEU A 11 -18.86 16.09 -10.08
N LEU A 12 -19.66 15.20 -9.49
CA LEU A 12 -19.35 14.63 -8.17
C LEU A 12 -18.06 13.81 -8.19
N ALA A 13 -17.85 12.95 -9.19
CA ALA A 13 -16.63 12.17 -9.34
C ALA A 13 -15.39 13.08 -9.48
N GLY A 14 -15.49 14.11 -10.32
CA GLY A 14 -14.43 15.11 -10.47
C GLY A 14 -14.15 15.89 -9.19
N ALA A 15 -15.19 16.28 -8.45
CA ALA A 15 -15.06 16.97 -7.17
C ALA A 15 -14.40 16.07 -6.10
N CYS A 16 -14.80 14.81 -5.98
CA CYS A 16 -14.18 13.85 -5.06
C CYS A 16 -12.68 13.68 -5.35
N LEU A 17 -12.30 13.55 -6.62
CA LEU A 17 -10.90 13.45 -7.03
C LEU A 17 -10.13 14.75 -6.74
N ALA A 18 -10.70 15.92 -7.07
CA ALA A 18 -10.05 17.20 -6.82
C ALA A 18 -9.86 17.48 -5.33
N VAL A 19 -10.86 17.17 -4.49
CA VAL A 19 -10.78 17.31 -3.03
C VAL A 19 -9.76 16.33 -2.45
N SER A 20 -9.73 15.08 -2.93
CA SER A 20 -8.72 14.09 -2.53
C SER A 20 -7.29 14.61 -2.74
N VAL A 21 -7.02 15.17 -3.93
CA VAL A 21 -5.72 15.76 -4.28
C VAL A 21 -5.44 17.02 -3.46
N GLY A 22 -6.42 17.92 -3.33
CA GLY A 22 -6.29 19.15 -2.56
C GLY A 22 -5.95 18.90 -1.10
N LEU A 23 -6.64 17.95 -0.46
CA LEU A 23 -6.33 17.52 0.91
C LEU A 23 -4.90 16.99 1.03
N GLY A 24 -4.42 16.22 0.05
CA GLY A 24 -3.04 15.74 0.01
C GLY A 24 -2.00 16.87 0.01
N ILE A 25 -2.28 17.98 -0.70
CA ILE A 25 -1.43 19.17 -0.73
C ILE A 25 -1.48 19.92 0.60
N PHE A 26 -2.68 20.12 1.18
CA PHE A 26 -2.84 20.77 2.49
C PHE A 26 -2.16 20.03 3.64
N LEU A 27 -1.99 18.71 3.51
CA LEU A 27 -1.32 17.90 4.50
C LEU A 27 0.22 18.04 4.46
N ARG A 28 0.80 18.66 3.42
CA ARG A 28 2.26 18.85 3.34
C ARG A 28 2.73 19.98 4.25
N PRO A 29 3.76 19.76 5.08
CA PRO A 29 4.38 20.84 5.84
C PRO A 29 5.06 21.84 4.90
N PRO A 30 5.13 23.13 5.26
CA PRO A 30 5.84 24.14 4.48
C PRO A 30 7.34 23.95 4.65
N LEU A 31 7.92 23.07 3.84
CA LEU A 31 9.35 22.82 3.79
C LEU A 31 10.04 23.89 2.95
N LYS A 32 11.09 24.50 3.50
CA LYS A 32 11.94 25.47 2.80
C LYS A 32 13.32 24.86 2.59
N SER A 33 13.91 25.09 1.42
CA SER A 33 15.33 24.82 1.23
C SER A 33 16.14 25.79 2.10
N GLY A 34 17.11 25.27 2.84
CA GLY A 34 17.98 26.06 3.69
C GLY A 34 19.29 25.34 3.96
N VAL A 35 19.97 25.81 4.98
CA VAL A 35 21.25 25.27 5.44
C VAL A 35 21.14 25.00 6.94
N LEU A 36 21.72 23.89 7.41
CA LEU A 36 21.74 23.58 8.83
C LEU A 36 22.49 24.70 9.57
N PRO A 37 21.90 25.34 10.60
CA PRO A 37 22.47 26.53 11.22
C PRO A 37 23.92 26.33 11.67
N GLY A 38 24.79 27.31 11.37
CA GLY A 38 26.21 27.24 11.73
C GLY A 38 27.06 26.30 10.86
N THR A 39 26.52 25.80 9.74
CA THR A 39 27.19 24.93 8.77
C THR A 39 26.92 25.36 7.32
N GLU A 40 27.44 24.63 6.34
CA GLU A 40 27.12 24.78 4.90
C GLU A 40 26.22 23.63 4.38
N THR A 41 25.76 22.74 5.27
CA THR A 41 25.04 21.54 4.89
C THR A 41 23.61 21.84 4.44
N PRO A 42 23.22 21.49 3.20
CA PRO A 42 21.89 21.76 2.68
C PRO A 42 20.83 20.89 3.37
N VAL A 43 19.73 21.52 3.80
CA VAL A 43 18.62 20.86 4.49
C VAL A 43 17.27 21.36 3.99
N LEU A 44 16.23 20.56 4.20
CA LEU A 44 14.85 21.04 4.15
C LEU A 44 14.41 21.37 5.58
N THR A 45 14.03 22.62 5.82
CA THR A 45 13.64 23.10 7.15
C THR A 45 12.14 23.34 7.22
N CYS A 46 11.53 22.98 8.34
CA CYS A 46 10.19 23.42 8.72
C CYS A 46 10.25 24.12 10.07
N ASP A 47 9.96 25.42 10.08
CA ASP A 47 10.02 26.25 11.27
C ASP A 47 8.73 26.08 12.11
N GLY A 48 8.88 25.69 13.37
CA GLY A 48 7.79 25.63 14.35
C GLY A 48 8.03 26.42 15.63
N GLY A 49 9.29 26.71 15.97
CA GLY A 49 9.70 27.46 17.15
C GLY A 49 11.12 27.06 17.58
N SER A 50 11.51 27.42 18.80
CA SER A 50 12.86 27.19 19.34
C SER A 50 12.87 26.26 20.56
N ASP A 51 11.76 25.58 20.86
CA ASP A 51 11.64 24.75 22.08
C ASP A 51 12.58 23.56 22.03
N TYR A 52 12.77 22.99 20.84
CA TYR A 52 13.73 21.94 20.54
C TYR A 52 13.96 21.84 19.03
N THR A 53 15.01 21.12 18.65
CA THR A 53 15.30 20.84 17.24
C THR A 53 15.25 19.35 16.95
N LEU A 54 14.53 18.96 15.90
CA LEU A 54 14.53 17.60 15.36
C LEU A 54 15.35 17.52 14.08
N VAL A 55 16.45 16.76 14.11
CA VAL A 55 17.25 16.45 12.94
C VAL A 55 16.82 15.10 12.37
N ILE A 56 16.31 15.10 11.14
CA ILE A 56 15.82 13.90 10.44
C ILE A 56 16.86 13.49 9.40
N LEU A 57 17.52 12.36 9.63
CA LEU A 57 18.42 11.70 8.69
C LEU A 57 17.62 10.71 7.85
N ALA A 58 17.41 11.03 6.57
CA ALA A 58 16.67 10.17 5.66
C ALA A 58 17.36 10.06 4.32
N ASP A 59 17.70 8.84 3.91
CA ASP A 59 18.27 8.56 2.59
C ASP A 59 17.35 9.06 1.45
N LYS A 60 17.93 9.33 0.27
CA LYS A 60 17.21 9.71 -0.95
C LYS A 60 16.13 8.70 -1.34
N SER A 61 16.28 7.42 -0.97
CA SER A 61 15.27 6.39 -1.21
C SER A 61 13.99 6.56 -0.39
N VAL A 62 14.03 7.31 0.72
CA VAL A 62 12.86 7.63 1.55
C VAL A 62 12.03 8.72 0.87
N PRO A 63 10.74 8.51 0.57
CA PRO A 63 9.87 9.56 0.06
C PRO A 63 9.58 10.64 1.11
N LEU A 64 9.64 11.93 0.73
CA LEU A 64 9.44 13.05 1.67
C LEU A 64 8.07 13.04 2.35
N ASN A 65 7.03 12.63 1.63
CA ASN A 65 5.66 12.50 2.16
C ASN A 65 5.54 11.53 3.35
N ARG A 66 6.53 10.62 3.54
CA ARG A 66 6.62 9.81 4.75
C ARG A 66 7.04 10.63 5.96
N LEU A 67 7.88 11.64 5.80
CA LEU A 67 8.37 12.46 6.92
C LEU A 67 7.35 13.53 7.36
N ASP A 68 6.38 13.85 6.50
CA ASP A 68 5.38 14.90 6.75
C ASP A 68 4.64 14.79 8.10
N PRO A 69 4.19 13.62 8.59
CA PRO A 69 3.55 13.51 9.89
C PRO A 69 4.46 13.92 11.04
N LEU A 70 5.71 13.44 11.04
CA LEU A 70 6.69 13.72 12.08
C LEU A 70 7.08 15.21 12.09
N VAL A 71 7.28 15.80 10.91
CA VAL A 71 7.54 17.23 10.75
C VAL A 71 6.37 18.07 11.28
N ARG A 72 5.13 17.65 11.02
CA ARG A 72 3.94 18.35 11.53
C ARG A 72 3.78 18.24 13.04
N MET A 73 4.02 17.07 13.62
CA MET A 73 4.01 16.91 15.08
C MET A 73 5.04 17.83 15.71
N THR A 74 6.25 17.84 15.17
CA THR A 74 7.34 18.71 15.62
C THR A 74 6.96 20.19 15.58
N ARG A 75 6.41 20.63 14.44
CA ARG A 75 5.98 22.01 14.26
C ARG A 75 4.87 22.41 15.23
N LYS A 76 3.91 21.52 15.50
CA LYS A 76 2.77 21.80 16.39
C LYS A 76 3.18 21.96 17.84
N SER A 77 4.23 21.29 18.29
CA SER A 77 4.81 21.41 19.63
C SER A 77 5.89 22.49 19.73
N GLY A 78 5.99 23.41 18.77
CA GLY A 78 6.96 24.51 18.85
C GLY A 78 8.40 24.14 18.51
N GLY A 79 8.64 22.94 17.96
CA GLY A 79 9.96 22.50 17.52
C GLY A 79 10.25 22.86 16.06
N THR A 80 11.53 22.94 15.72
CA THR A 80 12.00 23.09 14.33
C THR A 80 12.55 21.77 13.79
N SER A 81 12.20 21.39 12.56
CA SER A 81 12.70 20.17 11.94
C SER A 81 13.66 20.46 10.79
N HIS A 82 14.81 19.78 10.75
CA HIS A 82 15.76 19.81 9.64
C HIS A 82 15.89 18.42 9.01
N ILE A 83 15.55 18.29 7.73
CA ILE A 83 15.67 17.04 6.98
C ILE A 83 16.97 17.05 6.18
N LEU A 84 17.86 16.12 6.50
CA LEU A 84 19.10 15.87 5.79
C LEU A 84 18.92 14.67 4.85
N ARG A 85 19.17 14.91 3.56
CA ARG A 85 18.97 13.94 2.47
C ARG A 85 20.28 13.28 1.99
N GLN A 86 21.39 13.62 2.61
CA GLN A 86 22.74 13.07 2.36
C GLN A 86 23.38 12.79 3.71
N THR A 87 24.04 11.64 3.84
CA THR A 87 24.39 11.13 5.18
C THR A 87 25.81 10.60 5.31
N ASP A 88 26.68 10.75 4.32
CA ASP A 88 28.04 10.20 4.40
C ASP A 88 28.92 10.96 5.42
N ASP A 89 28.62 12.23 5.69
CA ASP A 89 29.28 13.04 6.72
C ASP A 89 28.24 13.69 7.65
N LEU A 90 28.31 13.34 8.94
CA LEU A 90 27.44 13.88 10.00
C LEU A 90 28.18 14.83 10.95
N GLU A 91 29.44 15.17 10.68
CA GLU A 91 30.19 16.17 11.44
C GLU A 91 29.48 17.55 11.49
N PRO A 92 28.78 17.99 10.43
CA PRO A 92 27.95 19.21 10.51
C PRO A 92 26.81 19.09 11.53
N VAL A 93 26.20 17.90 11.67
CA VAL A 93 25.13 17.66 12.66
C VAL A 93 25.70 17.73 14.07
N ARG A 94 26.89 17.16 14.29
CA ARG A 94 27.62 17.28 15.54
C ARG A 94 27.87 18.74 15.92
N LYS A 95 28.49 19.51 15.00
CA LYS A 95 28.79 20.93 15.21
C LYS A 95 27.54 21.76 15.48
N PHE A 96 26.43 21.41 14.85
CA PHE A 96 25.14 22.03 15.10
C PHE A 96 24.63 21.69 16.51
N ALA A 97 24.61 20.41 16.88
CA ALA A 97 24.13 19.94 18.18
C ALA A 97 24.95 20.53 19.33
N ASP A 98 26.28 20.56 19.21
CA ASP A 98 27.20 21.12 20.22
C ASP A 98 27.01 22.62 20.43
N ARG A 99 26.46 23.33 19.44
CA ARG A 99 26.21 24.79 19.50
C ARG A 99 24.74 25.12 19.80
N SER A 100 23.85 24.14 19.79
CA SER A 100 22.43 24.36 20.03
C SER A 100 22.17 24.62 21.50
N GLU A 101 21.47 25.72 21.80
CA GLU A 101 20.98 26.01 23.15
C GLU A 101 19.71 25.19 23.49
N SER A 102 19.08 24.59 22.48
CA SER A 102 17.87 23.76 22.62
C SER A 102 18.21 22.28 22.49
N ALA A 103 17.37 21.41 23.07
CA ALA A 103 17.54 19.96 22.97
C ALA A 103 17.55 19.53 21.50
N THR A 104 18.62 18.84 21.09
CA THR A 104 18.74 18.28 19.73
C THR A 104 18.31 16.82 19.75
N LEU A 105 17.19 16.53 19.08
CA LEU A 105 16.66 15.18 18.88
C LEU A 105 17.10 14.66 17.52
N LEU A 106 17.45 13.38 17.45
CA LEU A 106 17.84 12.73 16.22
C LEU A 106 16.81 11.68 15.82
N PHE A 107 16.42 11.68 14.54
CA PHE A 107 15.57 10.66 13.96
C PHE A 107 16.23 10.14 12.69
N THR A 108 16.35 8.82 12.57
CA THR A 108 16.98 8.18 11.41
C THR A 108 15.99 7.22 10.75
N TYR A 109 15.98 7.19 9.42
CA TYR A 109 15.15 6.24 8.67
C TYR A 109 15.92 5.64 7.49
N GLY A 110 15.93 4.31 7.42
CA GLY A 110 16.58 3.55 6.36
C GLY A 110 18.08 3.36 6.58
N LYS A 111 18.90 3.67 5.57
CA LYS A 111 20.35 3.33 5.54
C LYS A 111 21.25 4.27 6.35
N SER A 112 20.72 5.38 6.84
CA SER A 112 21.52 6.42 7.50
C SER A 112 21.77 6.18 8.99
N TRP A 113 21.29 5.06 9.53
CA TRP A 113 21.39 4.72 10.94
C TRP A 113 22.82 4.37 11.38
N GLU A 114 23.64 3.81 10.50
CA GLU A 114 25.04 3.44 10.77
C GLU A 114 25.86 4.69 11.14
N ASN A 115 25.72 5.73 10.32
CA ASN A 115 26.40 7.01 10.53
C ASN A 115 25.85 7.72 11.77
N ALA A 116 24.55 7.58 12.04
CA ALA A 116 23.95 8.10 13.27
C ALA A 116 24.56 7.44 14.51
N LEU A 117 24.74 6.11 14.52
CA LEU A 117 25.40 5.44 15.64
C LEU A 117 26.85 5.91 15.82
N GLY A 118 27.61 6.11 14.75
CA GLY A 118 28.96 6.69 14.82
C GLY A 118 28.99 8.13 15.37
N LEU A 119 27.96 8.93 15.05
CA LEU A 119 27.78 10.26 15.65
C LEU A 119 27.54 10.17 17.17
N LEU A 120 26.71 9.22 17.61
CA LEU A 120 26.36 9.06 19.03
C LEU A 120 27.50 8.45 19.87
N ASP A 121 28.36 7.65 19.26
CA ASP A 121 29.57 7.12 19.92
C ASP A 121 30.61 8.22 20.17
N SER A 122 30.56 9.30 19.37
CA SER A 122 31.52 10.40 19.43
C SER A 122 30.97 11.70 20.02
N SER A 123 29.68 11.75 20.38
CA SER A 123 29.02 12.95 20.89
C SER A 123 27.89 12.67 21.88
N ASP A 124 27.91 13.42 22.99
CA ASP A 124 26.87 13.42 24.02
C ASP A 124 25.85 14.57 23.87
N SER A 125 25.99 15.41 22.84
CA SER A 125 25.12 16.59 22.63
C SER A 125 23.74 16.26 22.04
N ILE A 126 23.54 15.02 21.59
CA ILE A 126 22.23 14.54 21.13
C ILE A 126 21.45 14.03 22.33
N ALA A 127 20.32 14.69 22.61
CA ALA A 127 19.51 14.41 23.79
C ALA A 127 18.78 13.06 23.72
N SER A 128 18.34 12.64 22.53
CA SER A 128 17.69 11.35 22.31
C SER A 128 17.61 11.00 20.83
N THR A 129 17.69 9.71 20.53
CA THR A 129 17.66 9.19 19.15
C THR A 129 16.57 8.15 18.94
N VAL A 130 15.89 8.23 17.79
CA VAL A 130 15.06 7.15 17.25
C VAL A 130 15.64 6.66 15.93
N ILE A 131 15.83 5.35 15.82
CA ILE A 131 16.26 4.66 14.61
C ILE A 131 15.09 3.81 14.11
N LEU A 132 14.49 4.23 13.00
CA LEU A 132 13.37 3.53 12.38
C LEU A 132 13.85 2.63 11.24
N SER A 133 13.50 1.35 11.30
CA SER A 133 13.76 0.33 10.28
C SER A 133 15.21 0.39 9.72
N PRO A 134 16.23 0.18 10.57
CA PRO A 134 17.65 0.23 10.20
C PRO A 134 17.99 -0.84 9.15
N SER A 135 18.17 -0.42 7.90
CA SER A 135 18.46 -1.34 6.80
C SER A 135 19.97 -1.46 6.58
N GLY A 136 20.46 -2.68 6.32
CA GLY A 136 21.89 -2.95 6.07
C GLY A 136 22.42 -4.06 6.99
N ASP A 137 23.68 -4.44 6.76
CA ASP A 137 24.34 -5.54 7.47
C ASP A 137 25.33 -5.06 8.54
N TYR A 138 25.33 -3.75 8.84
CA TYR A 138 26.21 -3.17 9.84
C TYR A 138 26.07 -3.83 11.22
N ASP A 139 27.21 -4.07 11.85
CA ASP A 139 27.31 -4.66 13.19
C ASP A 139 27.69 -3.56 14.19
N PRO A 140 26.78 -3.18 15.11
CA PRO A 140 27.02 -2.09 16.05
C PRO A 140 27.80 -2.52 17.32
N GLU A 141 28.40 -3.72 17.31
CA GLU A 141 29.11 -4.25 18.48
C GLU A 141 30.32 -3.38 18.88
N GLY A 142 30.47 -3.12 20.18
CA GLY A 142 31.60 -2.39 20.73
C GLY A 142 31.44 -0.86 20.78
N LEU A 143 30.29 -0.32 20.38
CA LEU A 143 29.98 1.11 20.52
C LEU A 143 29.66 1.46 21.99
N SER A 144 30.12 2.64 22.42
CA SER A 144 29.94 3.17 23.77
C SER A 144 29.00 4.38 23.76
N ILE A 145 27.75 4.16 23.35
CA ILE A 145 26.75 5.24 23.25
C ILE A 145 26.16 5.54 24.64
N GLN A 146 26.31 6.79 25.09
CA GLN A 146 25.75 7.27 26.36
C GLN A 146 24.35 7.87 26.20
N SER A 147 23.99 8.32 25.00
CA SER A 147 22.69 8.93 24.73
C SER A 147 21.58 7.87 24.59
N PRO A 148 20.32 8.20 24.95
CA PRO A 148 19.18 7.30 24.76
C PRO A 148 18.93 6.98 23.27
N VAL A 149 18.80 5.69 22.94
CA VAL A 149 18.48 5.19 21.60
C VAL A 149 17.28 4.25 21.60
N MET A 150 16.26 4.54 20.79
CA MET A 150 15.19 3.60 20.49
C MET A 150 15.34 3.02 19.08
N LEU A 151 15.40 1.69 18.99
CA LEU A 151 15.16 0.94 17.76
C LEU A 151 13.66 0.73 17.60
N LEU A 152 13.12 1.22 16.49
CA LEU A 152 11.71 1.12 16.15
C LEU A 152 11.55 0.39 14.82
N GLY A 153 10.61 -0.54 14.77
CA GLY A 153 10.26 -1.23 13.52
C GLY A 153 8.89 -1.85 13.58
N THR A 154 8.50 -2.50 12.50
CA THR A 154 7.20 -3.16 12.41
C THR A 154 7.29 -4.66 12.17
N SER A 155 6.26 -5.41 12.54
CA SER A 155 6.21 -6.86 12.30
C SER A 155 6.15 -7.26 10.82
N SER A 156 5.86 -6.30 9.93
CA SER A 156 5.82 -6.52 8.48
C SER A 156 7.07 -6.00 7.76
N ASP A 157 8.03 -5.40 8.47
CA ASP A 157 9.27 -4.92 7.87
C ASP A 157 10.03 -6.13 7.28
N GLN A 158 10.35 -6.05 5.99
CA GLN A 158 11.12 -7.10 5.32
C GLN A 158 12.64 -6.85 5.38
N ALA A 159 13.04 -5.61 5.59
CA ALA A 159 14.45 -5.21 5.70
C ALA A 159 14.58 -3.93 6.54
N PRO A 160 14.95 -4.03 7.83
CA PRO A 160 15.31 -5.24 8.57
C PRO A 160 14.08 -6.04 9.02
N THR A 161 14.20 -7.36 9.15
CA THR A 161 13.18 -8.19 9.79
C THR A 161 13.13 -7.91 11.30
N SER A 162 12.03 -8.27 11.96
CA SER A 162 11.91 -8.19 13.42
C SER A 162 12.99 -8.96 14.18
N GLN A 163 13.49 -10.06 13.58
CA GLN A 163 14.63 -10.81 14.10
C GLN A 163 15.92 -10.02 14.00
N ARG A 164 16.20 -9.42 12.83
CA ARG A 164 17.40 -8.58 12.65
C ARG A 164 17.38 -7.37 13.59
N LEU A 165 16.21 -6.77 13.83
CA LEU A 165 16.03 -5.70 14.82
C LEU A 165 16.40 -6.16 16.25
N ALA A 166 15.95 -7.35 16.65
CA ALA A 166 16.30 -7.92 17.95
C ALA A 166 17.81 -8.23 18.05
N GLU A 167 18.44 -8.70 16.97
CA GLU A 167 19.89 -8.90 16.93
C GLU A 167 20.66 -7.59 17.11
N ILE A 168 20.28 -6.52 16.41
CA ILE A 168 20.88 -5.18 16.55
C ILE A 168 20.72 -4.68 18.00
N TYR A 169 19.52 -4.82 18.58
CA TYR A 169 19.28 -4.47 19.98
C TYR A 169 20.17 -5.26 20.94
N ASN A 170 20.27 -6.57 20.75
CA ASN A 170 21.09 -7.46 21.60
C ASN A 170 22.58 -7.06 21.55
N ARG A 171 23.08 -6.67 20.37
CA ARG A 171 24.47 -6.20 20.20
C ARG A 171 24.73 -4.87 20.90
N LEU A 172 23.77 -3.94 20.85
CA LEU A 172 23.88 -2.62 21.49
C LEU A 172 23.72 -2.67 23.01
N SER A 173 22.73 -3.43 23.49
CA SER A 173 22.38 -3.49 24.92
C SER A 173 23.16 -4.55 25.70
N GLY A 174 23.74 -5.54 25.03
CA GLY A 174 24.33 -6.72 25.66
C GLY A 174 23.30 -7.75 26.16
N GLU A 175 22.01 -7.53 25.94
CA GLU A 175 20.95 -8.48 26.29
C GLU A 175 20.79 -9.60 25.25
N LYS A 176 20.08 -10.65 25.64
CA LYS A 176 19.64 -11.72 24.73
C LYS A 176 18.14 -11.85 24.77
N ILE A 177 17.46 -11.09 23.91
CA ILE A 177 16.02 -11.25 23.67
C ILE A 177 15.79 -12.01 22.37
N ALA A 178 14.70 -12.79 22.36
CA ALA A 178 14.15 -13.41 21.17
C ALA A 178 12.87 -12.65 20.76
N PRO A 179 12.64 -12.43 19.46
CA PRO A 179 11.41 -11.78 18.99
C PRO A 179 10.20 -12.67 19.33
N ASN A 180 9.30 -12.17 20.18
CA ASN A 180 8.12 -12.89 20.62
C ASN A 180 6.84 -12.13 20.23
N GLY A 181 6.12 -12.64 19.22
CA GLY A 181 4.82 -12.11 18.80
C GLY A 181 4.88 -11.03 17.71
N LEU A 182 3.70 -10.53 17.33
CA LEU A 182 3.51 -9.48 16.31
C LEU A 182 3.80 -8.07 16.83
N SER A 183 3.86 -7.89 18.14
CA SER A 183 4.29 -6.63 18.76
C SER A 183 4.94 -6.94 20.09
N TYR A 184 6.05 -6.28 20.38
CA TYR A 184 6.77 -6.43 21.64
C TYR A 184 7.62 -5.18 21.93
N THR A 185 7.95 -4.98 23.20
CA THR A 185 8.83 -3.91 23.65
C THR A 185 9.84 -4.49 24.62
N SER A 186 11.10 -4.10 24.48
CA SER A 186 12.19 -4.42 25.40
C SER A 186 12.95 -3.14 25.72
N GLN A 187 13.47 -3.01 26.94
CA GLN A 187 14.26 -1.86 27.34
C GLN A 187 15.35 -2.29 28.30
N SER A 188 16.56 -1.80 28.05
CA SER A 188 17.73 -2.05 28.88
C SER A 188 18.67 -0.84 28.84
N GLY A 189 18.92 -0.26 30.01
CA GLY A 189 19.69 0.98 30.13
C GLY A 189 19.12 2.08 29.22
N ASN A 190 19.97 2.62 28.36
CA ASN A 190 19.66 3.69 27.41
C ASN A 190 19.02 3.18 26.10
N TYR A 191 18.87 1.87 25.94
CA TYR A 191 18.36 1.26 24.71
C TYR A 191 16.92 0.77 24.88
N ARG A 192 16.06 1.09 23.92
CA ARG A 192 14.70 0.54 23.81
C ARG A 192 14.52 -0.10 22.44
N LEU A 193 13.95 -1.30 22.39
CA LEU A 193 13.44 -1.90 21.17
C LEU A 193 11.92 -1.92 21.22
N ARG A 194 11.26 -1.39 20.20
CA ARG A 194 9.80 -1.47 20.04
C ARG A 194 9.46 -1.97 18.65
N VAL A 195 8.73 -3.09 18.61
CA VAL A 195 8.15 -3.64 17.37
C VAL A 195 6.64 -3.48 17.43
N ILE A 196 6.09 -2.78 16.44
CA ILE A 196 4.65 -2.50 16.33
C ILE A 196 4.03 -3.49 15.33
N SER A 197 2.82 -3.97 15.64
CA SER A 197 2.11 -4.87 14.72
C SER A 197 1.65 -4.13 13.47
N ALA A 198 2.13 -4.60 12.32
CA ALA A 198 1.79 -4.07 11.01
C ALA A 198 1.36 -5.17 10.05
N SER A 199 0.43 -4.83 9.17
CA SER A 199 -0.03 -5.66 8.04
C SER A 199 0.84 -5.51 6.77
N LEU A 200 1.63 -4.43 6.68
CA LEU A 200 2.39 -4.06 5.47
C LEU A 200 3.70 -3.36 5.83
N ASP A 201 4.72 -3.66 5.03
CA ASP A 201 6.02 -2.99 5.05
C ASP A 201 5.82 -1.51 4.66
N ALA A 202 6.09 -0.63 5.62
CA ALA A 202 6.17 0.82 5.46
C ALA A 202 4.86 1.63 5.24
N TYR A 203 3.68 1.01 5.37
CA TYR A 203 2.39 1.70 5.54
C TYR A 203 2.33 2.44 6.88
N GLN A 204 3.00 1.85 7.88
CA GLN A 204 2.96 2.28 9.28
C GLN A 204 4.20 3.03 9.73
N THR A 205 5.06 3.48 8.81
CA THR A 205 6.24 4.30 9.16
C THR A 205 5.86 5.43 10.12
N PHE A 206 4.61 5.93 10.02
CA PHE A 206 4.03 6.89 10.93
C PHE A 206 2.51 6.69 11.12
N SER A 207 2.09 5.47 11.46
CA SER A 207 0.76 5.26 12.05
C SER A 207 0.65 6.05 13.36
N ASP A 208 -0.58 6.26 13.85
CA ASP A 208 -0.76 6.93 15.14
C ASP A 208 0.01 6.18 16.25
N ASP A 209 0.08 4.84 16.20
CA ASP A 209 0.87 4.03 17.14
C ASP A 209 2.39 4.26 17.02
N THR A 210 2.92 4.38 15.78
CA THR A 210 4.35 4.64 15.56
C THR A 210 4.73 6.06 15.95
N LEU A 211 3.89 7.04 15.62
CA LEU A 211 4.09 8.43 16.01
C LEU A 211 3.97 8.62 17.52
N GLN A 212 3.02 7.94 18.15
CA GLN A 212 2.90 7.90 19.60
C GLN A 212 4.14 7.26 20.21
N ALA A 213 4.63 6.14 19.68
CA ALA A 213 5.86 5.51 20.17
C ALA A 213 7.09 6.44 20.10
N VAL A 214 7.21 7.22 19.03
CA VAL A 214 8.27 8.23 18.86
C VAL A 214 8.11 9.35 19.89
N SER A 215 6.89 9.88 20.05
CA SER A 215 6.61 10.95 21.01
C SER A 215 6.84 10.49 22.45
N ASP A 216 6.32 9.32 22.83
CA ASP A 216 6.48 8.71 24.16
C ASP A 216 7.97 8.56 24.49
N TRP A 217 8.78 8.11 23.51
CA TRP A 217 10.22 7.96 23.72
C TRP A 217 10.92 9.29 23.97
N TYR A 218 10.65 10.32 23.15
CA TYR A 218 11.27 11.63 23.36
C TYR A 218 10.81 12.32 24.65
N GLU A 219 9.57 12.08 25.09
CA GLU A 219 9.07 12.53 26.38
C GLU A 219 9.78 11.80 27.52
N ASP A 220 9.87 10.46 27.46
CA ASP A 220 10.54 9.63 28.48
C ASP A 220 12.04 9.94 28.61
N SER A 221 12.73 10.15 27.48
CA SER A 221 14.20 10.21 27.43
C SER A 221 14.78 11.62 27.46
N ALA A 222 14.08 12.60 26.90
CA ALA A 222 14.56 13.98 26.77
C ALA A 222 13.58 15.03 27.36
N GLY A 223 12.43 14.60 27.91
CA GLY A 223 11.40 15.51 28.41
C GLY A 223 10.69 16.31 27.30
N VAL A 224 10.84 15.91 26.03
CA VAL A 224 10.27 16.62 24.88
C VAL A 224 9.01 15.92 24.41
N ARG A 225 7.86 16.52 24.70
CA ARG A 225 6.57 16.05 24.19
C ARG A 225 6.28 16.63 22.81
N MET A 226 6.19 15.76 21.80
CA MET A 226 5.81 16.17 20.46
C MET A 226 4.31 16.47 20.38
N GLY A 227 3.91 17.32 19.43
CA GLY A 227 2.51 17.69 19.26
C GLY A 227 1.69 16.50 18.79
N ASP A 228 0.40 16.46 19.11
CA ASP A 228 -0.44 15.31 18.76
C ASP A 228 -0.42 15.01 17.25
N PRO A 229 -0.41 13.72 16.85
CA PRO A 229 -0.52 13.31 15.45
C PRO A 229 -1.76 13.94 14.78
N GLY A 230 -2.80 14.21 15.57
CA GLY A 230 -3.96 15.05 15.23
C GLY A 230 -4.85 14.45 14.13
N ALA A 231 -5.80 15.24 13.62
CA ALA A 231 -6.73 14.82 12.55
C ALA A 231 -6.06 14.45 11.20
N GLY A 232 -4.72 14.50 11.10
CA GLY A 232 -3.97 14.20 9.89
C GLY A 232 -4.14 12.75 9.41
N SER A 233 -4.33 11.79 10.34
CA SER A 233 -4.63 10.39 10.00
C SER A 233 -6.03 10.26 9.40
N LEU A 234 -7.04 10.89 10.01
CA LEU A 234 -8.42 10.91 9.50
C LEU A 234 -8.56 11.66 8.17
N LEU A 235 -7.92 12.81 8.01
CA LEU A 235 -7.93 13.59 6.76
C LEU A 235 -7.25 12.82 5.61
N ARG A 236 -6.19 12.07 5.92
CA ARG A 236 -5.53 11.18 4.97
C ARG A 236 -6.44 10.03 4.55
N LEU A 237 -7.09 9.35 5.51
CA LEU A 237 -8.08 8.31 5.22
C LEU A 237 -9.27 8.86 4.41
N ALA A 238 -9.76 10.06 4.73
CA ALA A 238 -10.83 10.72 3.99
C ALA A 238 -10.40 11.10 2.57
N SER A 239 -9.19 11.63 2.38
CA SER A 239 -8.60 11.87 1.06
C SER A 239 -8.56 10.59 0.24
N TRP A 240 -8.18 9.47 0.84
CA TRP A 240 -8.10 8.19 0.15
C TRP A 240 -9.47 7.62 -0.21
N ALA A 241 -10.42 7.65 0.73
CA ALA A 241 -11.80 7.24 0.49
C ALA A 241 -12.45 8.06 -0.63
N LEU A 242 -12.21 9.39 -0.65
CA LEU A 242 -12.67 10.28 -1.70
C LEU A 242 -11.97 10.01 -3.04
N GLY A 243 -10.68 9.69 -3.04
CA GLY A 243 -9.90 9.37 -4.24
C GLY A 243 -10.38 8.08 -4.90
N ILE A 244 -10.46 6.99 -4.13
CA ILE A 244 -10.95 5.68 -4.60
C ILE A 244 -12.43 5.79 -4.98
N GLY A 245 -13.26 6.42 -4.13
CA GLY A 245 -14.68 6.62 -4.39
C GLY A 245 -14.93 7.44 -5.66
N GLY A 246 -14.18 8.53 -5.86
CA GLY A 246 -14.24 9.35 -7.06
C GLY A 246 -13.85 8.57 -8.32
N LEU A 247 -12.79 7.75 -8.24
CA LEU A 247 -12.35 6.91 -9.35
C LEU A 247 -13.38 5.82 -9.70
N LEU A 248 -13.95 5.16 -8.68
CA LEU A 248 -15.03 4.19 -8.86
C LEU A 248 -16.25 4.82 -9.53
N LEU A 249 -16.69 5.99 -9.06
CA LEU A 249 -17.82 6.71 -9.66
C LEU A 249 -17.54 7.06 -11.13
N LEU A 250 -16.34 7.54 -11.43
CA LEU A 250 -15.93 7.86 -12.79
C LEU A 250 -15.96 6.61 -13.70
N LEU A 251 -15.37 5.51 -13.25
CA LEU A 251 -15.31 4.26 -14.02
C LEU A 251 -16.69 3.63 -14.24
N VAL A 252 -17.56 3.63 -13.22
CA VAL A 252 -18.95 3.15 -13.36
C VAL A 252 -19.73 4.00 -14.36
N MET A 253 -19.54 5.32 -14.36
CA MET A 253 -20.18 6.20 -15.34
C MET A 253 -19.68 5.94 -16.75
N LEU A 254 -18.36 5.78 -16.93
CA LEU A 254 -17.77 5.46 -18.22
C LEU A 254 -18.21 4.08 -18.73
N ASP A 255 -18.26 3.06 -17.86
CA ASP A 255 -18.75 1.71 -18.20
C ASP A 255 -20.21 1.76 -18.67
N ARG A 256 -21.09 2.50 -17.97
CA ARG A 256 -22.48 2.67 -18.42
C ARG A 256 -22.59 3.39 -19.76
N LEU A 257 -21.84 4.47 -19.95
CA LEU A 257 -21.80 5.23 -21.21
C LEU A 257 -21.37 4.35 -22.38
N LEU A 258 -20.27 3.61 -22.21
CA LEU A 258 -19.71 2.75 -23.25
C LEU A 258 -20.55 1.49 -23.48
N SER A 259 -21.17 0.94 -22.43
CA SER A 259 -22.06 -0.20 -22.57
C SER A 259 -23.26 0.16 -23.43
N GLU A 260 -23.93 1.30 -23.21
CA GLU A 260 -25.07 1.72 -24.04
C GLU A 260 -24.70 1.87 -25.53
N GLU A 261 -23.45 2.28 -25.84
CA GLU A 261 -23.00 2.52 -27.22
C GLU A 261 -22.33 1.30 -27.90
N MET A 262 -21.76 0.34 -27.14
CA MET A 262 -20.85 -0.69 -27.69
C MET A 262 -21.15 -2.14 -27.26
N LEU A 263 -22.34 -2.43 -26.74
CA LEU A 263 -22.77 -3.78 -26.30
C LEU A 263 -22.58 -4.86 -27.38
N ASP A 264 -22.86 -4.57 -28.65
CA ASP A 264 -22.80 -5.55 -29.75
C ASP A 264 -21.40 -6.13 -29.98
N VAL A 265 -20.34 -5.37 -29.66
CA VAL A 265 -18.95 -5.79 -29.82
C VAL A 265 -18.56 -6.80 -28.73
N GLY A 266 -19.07 -6.62 -27.51
CA GLY A 266 -18.73 -7.47 -26.37
C GLY A 266 -19.30 -8.88 -26.47
N TYR A 267 -20.48 -9.06 -27.06
CA TYR A 267 -21.14 -10.37 -27.21
C TYR A 267 -20.70 -11.14 -28.45
N SER A 268 -20.18 -10.48 -29.48
CA SER A 268 -19.69 -11.15 -30.70
C SER A 268 -18.54 -12.14 -30.45
N LEU A 269 -17.96 -12.12 -29.24
CA LEU A 269 -16.87 -12.99 -28.79
C LEU A 269 -17.36 -14.21 -28.01
N LEU A 270 -18.60 -14.22 -27.53
CA LEU A 270 -19.13 -15.29 -26.68
C LEU A 270 -19.60 -16.47 -27.53
N ALA A 271 -18.73 -17.46 -27.66
CA ALA A 271 -19.15 -18.82 -27.99
C ALA A 271 -19.86 -19.51 -26.80
N LEU A 272 -19.93 -18.87 -25.63
CA LEU A 272 -20.60 -19.39 -24.43
C LEU A 272 -22.02 -18.87 -24.32
N GLN A 273 -22.96 -19.77 -24.03
CA GLN A 273 -24.37 -19.48 -23.81
C GLN A 273 -24.83 -20.05 -22.48
N VAL A 274 -25.60 -19.25 -21.73
CA VAL A 274 -26.27 -19.71 -20.51
C VAL A 274 -27.53 -20.49 -20.89
N THR A 275 -27.54 -21.78 -20.57
CA THR A 275 -28.69 -22.69 -20.75
C THR A 275 -29.55 -22.79 -19.50
N SER A 276 -28.97 -22.59 -18.32
CA SER A 276 -29.70 -22.62 -17.05
C SER A 276 -29.18 -21.57 -16.06
N PRO A 277 -29.84 -20.40 -15.96
CA PRO A 277 -29.43 -19.32 -15.06
C PRO A 277 -29.36 -19.74 -13.59
N VAL A 278 -30.27 -20.62 -13.15
CA VAL A 278 -30.32 -21.09 -11.75
C VAL A 278 -29.09 -21.93 -11.41
N ARG A 279 -28.74 -22.92 -12.25
CA ARG A 279 -27.57 -23.79 -12.02
C ARG A 279 -26.27 -22.99 -12.03
N TYR A 280 -26.16 -22.04 -12.96
CA TYR A 280 -25.02 -21.13 -13.04
C TYR A 280 -24.92 -20.23 -11.79
N SER A 281 -26.04 -19.70 -11.30
CA SER A 281 -26.07 -18.84 -10.11
C SER A 281 -25.67 -19.57 -8.84
N VAL A 282 -26.12 -20.82 -8.67
CA VAL A 282 -25.73 -21.66 -7.52
C VAL A 282 -24.24 -21.95 -7.54
N LEU A 283 -23.69 -22.31 -8.70
CA LEU A 283 -22.23 -22.47 -8.86
C LEU A 283 -21.50 -21.19 -8.45
N LYS A 284 -21.95 -20.04 -8.97
CA LYS A 284 -21.32 -18.75 -8.68
C LYS A 284 -21.38 -18.40 -7.20
N ALA A 285 -22.49 -18.71 -6.55
CA ALA A 285 -22.62 -18.51 -5.12
C ALA A 285 -21.67 -19.40 -4.29
N LEU A 286 -21.35 -20.59 -4.78
CA LEU A 286 -20.50 -21.56 -4.08
C LEU A 286 -19.05 -21.55 -4.55
N SER A 287 -18.69 -20.76 -5.57
CA SER A 287 -17.37 -20.80 -6.22
C SER A 287 -16.23 -20.36 -5.30
N CYS A 288 -16.54 -19.69 -4.18
CA CYS A 288 -15.56 -19.31 -3.17
C CYS A 288 -14.98 -20.53 -2.44
N LEU A 289 -15.77 -21.58 -2.20
CA LEU A 289 -15.33 -22.79 -1.47
C LEU A 289 -14.23 -23.57 -2.22
N PRO A 290 -14.40 -23.95 -3.50
CA PRO A 290 -13.33 -24.63 -4.24
C PRO A 290 -12.14 -23.71 -4.49
N ALA A 291 -12.34 -22.39 -4.65
CA ALA A 291 -11.24 -21.44 -4.78
C ALA A 291 -10.39 -21.36 -3.49
N LEU A 292 -11.02 -21.36 -2.31
CA LEU A 292 -10.32 -21.45 -1.02
C LEU A 292 -9.56 -22.77 -0.88
N ALA A 293 -10.16 -23.89 -1.28
CA ALA A 293 -9.47 -25.18 -1.27
C ALA A 293 -8.26 -25.21 -2.22
N LEU A 294 -8.39 -24.62 -3.41
CA LEU A 294 -7.28 -24.49 -4.38
C LEU A 294 -6.16 -23.59 -3.87
N LEU A 295 -6.48 -22.56 -3.08
CA LEU A 295 -5.50 -21.66 -2.46
C LEU A 295 -4.59 -22.36 -1.44
N LEU A 296 -5.05 -23.47 -0.83
CA LEU A 296 -4.23 -24.22 0.13
C LEU A 296 -2.93 -24.75 -0.52
N ILE A 297 -2.96 -25.09 -1.81
CA ILE A 297 -1.80 -25.60 -2.53
C ILE A 297 -0.67 -24.57 -2.62
N PRO A 298 -0.87 -23.36 -3.20
CA PRO A 298 0.16 -22.34 -3.21
C PRO A 298 0.51 -21.85 -1.81
N ALA A 299 -0.46 -21.77 -0.87
CA ALA A 299 -0.17 -21.39 0.51
C ALA A 299 0.80 -22.39 1.20
N LEU A 300 0.62 -23.70 0.99
CA LEU A 300 1.53 -24.74 1.47
C LEU A 300 2.90 -24.63 0.79
N ILE A 301 2.96 -24.39 -0.53
CA ILE A 301 4.23 -24.21 -1.25
C ILE A 301 5.02 -23.03 -0.68
N PHE A 302 4.37 -21.89 -0.41
CA PHE A 302 5.01 -20.71 0.16
C PHE A 302 5.46 -20.90 1.62
N LEU A 303 4.90 -21.88 2.34
CA LEU A 303 5.40 -22.25 3.66
C LEU A 303 6.79 -22.90 3.58
N PHE A 304 7.13 -23.56 2.47
CA PHE A 304 8.42 -24.23 2.26
C PHE A 304 9.40 -23.41 1.41
N ILE A 305 8.92 -22.46 0.60
CA ILE A 305 9.76 -21.62 -0.28
C ILE A 305 9.49 -20.14 0.06
N PRO A 306 10.26 -19.53 0.98
CA PRO A 306 10.13 -18.11 1.27
C PRO A 306 10.55 -17.31 0.04
N LEU A 307 9.58 -16.62 -0.58
CA LEU A 307 9.86 -15.67 -1.66
C LEU A 307 10.12 -14.28 -1.06
N PRO A 308 11.33 -13.72 -1.22
CA PRO A 308 11.60 -12.36 -0.79
C PRO A 308 10.66 -11.38 -1.52
N GLY A 309 10.14 -10.39 -0.81
CA GLY A 309 9.21 -9.40 -1.37
C GLY A 309 7.73 -9.77 -1.34
N LEU A 310 7.36 -11.01 -0.98
CA LEU A 310 5.98 -11.44 -0.99
C LEU A 310 5.32 -11.23 0.38
N ALA A 311 4.56 -10.14 0.54
CA ALA A 311 3.78 -9.91 1.75
C ALA A 311 2.58 -10.89 1.81
N PRO A 312 2.26 -11.46 2.99
CA PRO A 312 1.29 -12.55 3.10
C PRO A 312 -0.13 -12.12 2.71
N ILE A 313 -0.56 -10.90 3.05
CA ILE A 313 -1.91 -10.42 2.71
C ILE A 313 -2.09 -10.22 1.20
N PRO A 314 -1.23 -9.45 0.48
CA PRO A 314 -1.34 -9.34 -0.97
C PRO A 314 -1.20 -10.67 -1.71
N ALA A 315 -0.36 -11.59 -1.22
CA ALA A 315 -0.18 -12.91 -1.82
C ALA A 315 -1.44 -13.78 -1.70
N LEU A 316 -2.05 -13.83 -0.51
CA LEU A 316 -3.32 -14.52 -0.30
C LEU A 316 -4.44 -13.89 -1.12
N PHE A 317 -4.43 -12.56 -1.25
CA PHE A 317 -5.39 -11.82 -2.05
C PHE A 317 -5.30 -12.18 -3.55
N CYS A 318 -4.13 -11.99 -4.17
CA CYS A 318 -3.90 -12.34 -5.57
C CYS A 318 -4.05 -13.84 -5.82
N GLY A 319 -3.59 -14.68 -4.89
CA GLY A 319 -3.71 -16.13 -4.96
C GLY A 319 -5.17 -16.58 -4.97
N TYR A 320 -5.99 -16.12 -4.02
CA TYR A 320 -7.41 -16.44 -3.97
C TYR A 320 -8.11 -15.99 -5.26
N PHE A 321 -7.83 -14.76 -5.71
CA PHE A 321 -8.42 -14.23 -6.92
C PHE A 321 -8.07 -15.07 -8.15
N GLY A 322 -6.79 -15.45 -8.28
CA GLY A 322 -6.32 -16.31 -9.35
C GLY A 322 -6.93 -17.71 -9.30
N CYS A 323 -7.06 -18.31 -8.12
CA CYS A 323 -7.73 -19.60 -7.94
C CYS A 323 -9.21 -19.53 -8.34
N LEU A 324 -9.90 -18.42 -8.03
CA LEU A 324 -11.28 -18.19 -8.44
C LEU A 324 -11.40 -18.16 -9.97
N GLY A 325 -10.55 -17.37 -10.63
CA GLY A 325 -10.57 -17.28 -12.10
C GLY A 325 -10.16 -18.58 -12.78
N LEU A 326 -9.12 -19.25 -12.26
CA LEU A 326 -8.66 -20.55 -12.74
C LEU A 326 -9.77 -21.61 -12.65
N PHE A 327 -10.50 -21.65 -11.54
CA PHE A 327 -11.63 -22.57 -11.36
C PHE A 327 -12.71 -22.35 -12.42
N SER A 328 -13.16 -21.10 -12.62
CA SER A 328 -14.14 -20.77 -13.67
C SER A 328 -13.63 -21.16 -15.06
N LEU A 329 -12.39 -20.77 -15.41
CA LEU A 329 -11.81 -21.07 -16.72
C LEU A 329 -11.65 -22.58 -16.98
N LEU A 330 -11.26 -23.36 -15.97
CA LEU A 330 -11.15 -24.81 -16.09
C LEU A 330 -12.52 -25.47 -16.30
N LEU A 331 -13.55 -25.05 -15.57
CA LEU A 331 -14.90 -25.57 -15.75
C LEU A 331 -15.44 -25.29 -17.16
N ILE A 332 -15.20 -24.07 -17.68
CA ILE A 332 -15.59 -23.72 -19.04
C ILE A 332 -14.80 -24.56 -20.05
N ARG A 333 -13.47 -24.66 -19.90
CA ARG A 333 -12.60 -25.42 -20.81
C ARG A 333 -12.97 -26.90 -20.88
N LEU A 334 -13.35 -27.48 -19.75
CA LEU A 334 -13.75 -28.88 -19.65
C LEU A 334 -15.21 -29.12 -20.07
N GLY A 335 -15.97 -28.08 -20.43
CA GLY A 335 -17.40 -28.19 -20.74
C GLY A 335 -18.24 -28.63 -19.55
N LYS A 336 -17.72 -28.49 -18.32
CA LYS A 336 -18.36 -28.92 -17.06
C LYS A 336 -19.05 -27.78 -16.31
N MET A 337 -19.00 -26.56 -16.84
CA MET A 337 -19.63 -25.37 -16.26
C MET A 337 -21.16 -25.57 -16.15
N PRO A 338 -21.73 -25.67 -14.93
CA PRO A 338 -23.16 -25.88 -14.76
C PRO A 338 -24.00 -24.77 -15.39
N GLY A 339 -24.95 -25.14 -16.25
CA GLY A 339 -25.87 -24.20 -16.89
C GLY A 339 -25.25 -23.33 -17.98
N VAL A 340 -24.06 -23.68 -18.48
CA VAL A 340 -23.37 -22.97 -19.56
C VAL A 340 -22.90 -23.99 -20.61
N THR A 341 -23.07 -23.67 -21.89
CA THR A 341 -22.58 -24.46 -23.02
C THR A 341 -21.69 -23.61 -23.93
N GLY A 342 -20.77 -24.24 -24.63
CA GLY A 342 -19.84 -23.57 -25.54
C GLY A 342 -18.38 -23.84 -25.21
N SER A 343 -17.47 -23.20 -25.93
CA SER A 343 -16.03 -23.30 -25.71
C SER A 343 -15.42 -21.93 -25.38
N LEU A 344 -14.29 -21.96 -24.68
CA LEU A 344 -13.47 -20.75 -24.49
C LEU A 344 -12.96 -20.29 -25.86
N SER A 345 -13.40 -19.11 -26.28
CA SER A 345 -12.84 -18.43 -27.44
C SER A 345 -11.70 -17.53 -26.99
N PHE A 346 -10.55 -17.67 -27.65
CA PHE A 346 -9.45 -16.70 -27.60
C PHE A 346 -9.54 -15.68 -28.74
N SER A 347 -10.69 -15.64 -29.44
CA SER A 347 -10.90 -14.76 -30.57
C SER A 347 -10.69 -13.32 -30.14
N ALA A 348 -9.88 -12.59 -30.89
CA ALA A 348 -9.73 -11.17 -30.71
C ALA A 348 -10.59 -10.47 -31.78
N ALA A 349 -11.47 -9.57 -31.36
CA ALA A 349 -11.92 -8.55 -32.30
C ALA A 349 -10.68 -7.75 -32.72
N ASN A 350 -10.44 -7.56 -34.02
CA ASN A 350 -9.39 -6.64 -34.47
C ASN A 350 -9.84 -5.20 -34.16
N PRO A 351 -9.33 -4.57 -33.09
CA PRO A 351 -9.77 -3.23 -32.74
C PRO A 351 -9.17 -2.24 -33.73
N ASN A 352 -9.97 -1.29 -34.23
CA ASN A 352 -9.40 -0.23 -35.07
C ASN A 352 -8.48 0.69 -34.23
N LEU A 353 -7.63 1.47 -34.91
CA LEU A 353 -6.68 2.39 -34.27
C LEU A 353 -7.34 3.36 -33.27
N ARG A 354 -8.53 3.89 -33.59
CA ARG A 354 -9.26 4.80 -32.71
C ARG A 354 -9.64 4.12 -31.39
N ARG A 355 -10.07 2.86 -31.42
CA ARG A 355 -10.41 2.08 -30.23
C ARG A 355 -9.19 1.81 -29.37
N VAL A 356 -8.09 1.41 -30.00
CA VAL A 356 -6.80 1.22 -29.32
C VAL A 356 -6.34 2.51 -28.63
N LEU A 357 -6.43 3.65 -29.32
CA LEU A 357 -6.10 4.97 -28.74
C LEU A 357 -7.02 5.37 -27.57
N THR A 358 -8.33 5.11 -27.63
CA THR A 358 -9.22 5.34 -26.47
C THR A 358 -8.93 4.42 -25.30
N GLY A 359 -8.56 3.15 -25.56
CA GLY A 359 -8.16 2.21 -24.52
C GLY A 359 -6.87 2.66 -23.83
N LEU A 360 -5.86 3.04 -24.61
CA LEU A 360 -4.62 3.64 -24.12
C LEU A 360 -4.87 4.93 -23.33
N GLY A 361 -5.73 5.82 -23.82
CA GLY A 361 -6.09 7.05 -23.12
C GLY A 361 -6.77 6.79 -21.77
N SER A 362 -7.68 5.80 -21.71
CA SER A 362 -8.36 5.40 -20.47
C SER A 362 -7.38 4.79 -19.46
N PHE A 363 -6.48 3.92 -19.95
CA PHE A 363 -5.42 3.34 -19.13
C PHE A 363 -4.45 4.40 -18.60
N ALA A 364 -4.00 5.32 -19.47
CA ALA A 364 -3.13 6.43 -19.09
C ALA A 364 -3.80 7.36 -18.07
N ALA A 365 -5.11 7.62 -18.19
CA ALA A 365 -5.86 8.41 -17.22
C ALA A 365 -5.91 7.72 -15.84
N VAL A 366 -6.15 6.40 -15.79
CA VAL A 366 -6.10 5.66 -14.52
C VAL A 366 -4.68 5.64 -13.95
N LEU A 367 -3.66 5.41 -14.77
CA LEU A 367 -2.27 5.49 -14.33
C LEU A 367 -1.90 6.88 -13.80
N LEU A 368 -2.35 7.95 -14.45
CA LEU A 368 -2.13 9.32 -14.01
C LEU A 368 -2.81 9.57 -12.65
N ILE A 369 -4.06 9.13 -12.48
CA ILE A 369 -4.79 9.27 -11.21
C ILE A 369 -4.11 8.45 -10.11
N SER A 370 -3.71 7.22 -10.40
CA SER A 370 -2.94 6.38 -9.49
C SER A 370 -1.61 7.04 -9.12
N LEU A 371 -0.87 7.59 -10.08
CA LEU A 371 0.36 8.35 -9.83
C LEU A 371 0.10 9.59 -8.97
N MET A 372 -1.01 10.29 -9.16
CA MET A 372 -1.40 11.39 -8.29
C MET A 372 -1.71 10.92 -6.86
N LEU A 373 -2.33 9.74 -6.69
CA LEU A 373 -2.54 9.10 -5.39
C LEU A 373 -1.22 8.62 -4.75
N HIS A 374 -0.23 8.19 -5.55
CA HIS A 374 1.12 7.94 -5.06
C HIS A 374 1.75 9.21 -4.47
N PHE A 375 1.64 10.35 -5.16
CA PHE A 375 2.14 11.63 -4.67
C PHE A 375 1.40 12.18 -3.44
N SER A 376 0.15 11.74 -3.19
CA SER A 376 -0.57 12.04 -1.95
C SER A 376 -0.10 11.21 -0.75
N GLY A 377 0.79 10.24 -0.98
CA GLY A 377 1.30 9.33 0.05
C GLY A 377 0.35 8.19 0.38
N LEU A 378 -0.56 7.83 -0.53
CA LEU A 378 -1.47 6.67 -0.38
C LEU A 378 -0.72 5.34 -0.49
N TYR A 379 0.29 5.28 -1.35
CA TYR A 379 1.17 4.13 -1.51
C TYR A 379 2.53 4.57 -2.03
N THR A 380 3.59 3.81 -1.78
CA THR A 380 4.89 4.03 -2.41
C THR A 380 5.31 2.81 -3.22
N LEU A 381 5.81 3.03 -4.44
CA LEU A 381 6.34 1.95 -5.26
C LEU A 381 7.84 1.83 -5.00
N ARG A 382 8.26 0.70 -4.41
CA ARG A 382 9.67 0.37 -4.23
C ARG A 382 10.02 -0.78 -5.15
N PHE A 383 10.59 -0.44 -6.30
CA PHE A 383 11.09 -1.44 -7.25
C PHE A 383 12.39 -2.05 -6.73
N SER A 384 12.41 -3.37 -6.58
CA SER A 384 13.63 -4.16 -6.36
C SER A 384 13.58 -5.40 -7.24
N LEU A 385 14.74 -5.79 -7.78
CA LEU A 385 14.87 -7.01 -8.58
C LEU A 385 14.49 -8.26 -7.76
N ASP A 386 14.71 -8.25 -6.46
CA ASP A 386 14.39 -9.36 -5.56
C ASP A 386 12.88 -9.62 -5.48
N ARG A 387 12.05 -8.61 -5.78
CA ARG A 387 10.58 -8.72 -5.77
C ARG A 387 9.99 -9.12 -7.12
N LEU A 388 10.83 -9.30 -8.16
CA LEU A 388 10.37 -9.69 -9.50
C LEU A 388 9.66 -11.05 -9.53
N PRO A 389 10.09 -12.10 -8.80
CA PRO A 389 9.36 -13.37 -8.75
C PRO A 389 7.96 -13.20 -8.13
N ALA A 390 7.85 -12.44 -7.03
CA ALA A 390 6.58 -12.13 -6.38
C ALA A 390 5.65 -11.34 -7.33
N PHE A 391 6.20 -10.36 -8.05
CA PHE A 391 5.49 -9.58 -9.06
C PHE A 391 4.90 -10.47 -10.16
N LEU A 392 5.72 -11.35 -10.75
CA LEU A 392 5.29 -12.22 -11.83
C LEU A 392 4.19 -13.19 -11.36
N LEU A 393 4.36 -13.77 -10.17
CA LEU A 393 3.43 -14.75 -9.63
C LEU A 393 2.09 -14.12 -9.27
N CYS A 394 2.09 -12.99 -8.55
CA CYS A 394 0.89 -12.24 -8.24
C CYS A 394 0.23 -11.68 -9.51
N GLY A 395 1.01 -11.22 -10.47
CA GLY A 395 0.49 -10.67 -11.73
C GLY A 395 -0.19 -11.71 -12.60
N ILE A 396 0.39 -12.92 -12.72
CA ILE A 396 -0.24 -14.05 -13.43
C ILE A 396 -1.53 -14.49 -12.71
N ALA A 397 -1.47 -14.64 -11.38
CA ALA A 397 -2.64 -15.01 -10.59
C ALA A 397 -3.77 -13.98 -10.77
N ALA A 398 -3.45 -12.69 -10.65
CA ALA A 398 -4.40 -11.61 -10.86
C ALA A 398 -4.97 -11.60 -12.29
N ALA A 399 -4.14 -11.80 -13.32
CA ALA A 399 -4.60 -11.88 -14.71
C ALA A 399 -5.59 -13.03 -14.93
N LEU A 400 -5.32 -14.21 -14.36
CA LEU A 400 -6.24 -15.36 -14.42
C LEU A 400 -7.55 -15.06 -13.69
N GLY A 401 -7.47 -14.44 -12.51
CA GLY A 401 -8.62 -13.97 -11.75
C GLY A 401 -9.50 -13.02 -12.57
N THR A 402 -8.89 -12.01 -13.19
CA THR A 402 -9.59 -11.01 -14.01
C THR A 402 -10.21 -11.65 -15.24
N ALA A 403 -9.50 -12.55 -15.93
CA ALA A 403 -10.05 -13.25 -17.09
C ALA A 403 -11.30 -14.06 -16.72
N GLY A 404 -11.22 -14.87 -15.66
CA GLY A 404 -12.38 -15.63 -15.18
C GLY A 404 -13.53 -14.73 -14.75
N TRP A 405 -13.24 -13.62 -14.06
CA TRP A 405 -14.26 -12.65 -13.66
C TRP A 405 -14.92 -11.96 -14.87
N LEU A 406 -14.16 -11.59 -15.91
CA LEU A 406 -14.72 -10.99 -17.12
C LEU A 406 -15.66 -11.96 -17.86
N TYR A 407 -15.29 -13.23 -18.02
CA TYR A 407 -16.19 -14.24 -18.60
C TYR A 407 -17.44 -14.41 -17.74
N ASP A 408 -17.30 -14.49 -16.42
CA ASP A 408 -18.44 -14.62 -15.50
C ASP A 408 -19.38 -13.40 -15.57
N ALA A 409 -18.83 -12.18 -15.61
CA ALA A 409 -19.61 -10.96 -15.75
C ALA A 409 -20.45 -10.98 -17.03
N MET A 410 -19.90 -11.48 -18.14
CA MET A 410 -20.61 -11.58 -19.41
C MET A 410 -21.65 -12.72 -19.42
N LEU A 411 -21.44 -13.82 -18.69
CA LEU A 411 -22.44 -14.88 -18.52
C LEU A 411 -23.59 -14.43 -17.60
N LEU A 412 -23.29 -13.70 -16.53
CA LEU A 412 -24.30 -13.08 -15.66
C LEU A 412 -25.16 -12.06 -16.43
N ASP A 413 -24.55 -11.31 -17.34
CA ASP A 413 -25.23 -10.43 -18.29
C ASP A 413 -26.31 -11.17 -19.11
N GLN A 414 -26.00 -12.38 -19.60
CA GLN A 414 -26.96 -13.21 -20.36
C GLN A 414 -28.13 -13.72 -19.53
N CYS A 415 -27.96 -13.86 -18.21
CA CYS A 415 -29.00 -14.37 -17.31
C CYS A 415 -30.20 -13.42 -17.14
N LYS A 416 -30.07 -12.15 -17.56
CA LYS A 416 -31.11 -11.11 -17.47
C LYS A 416 -31.70 -10.94 -16.06
N PHE A 417 -30.89 -11.17 -15.03
CA PHE A 417 -31.31 -10.96 -13.64
C PHE A 417 -31.57 -9.48 -13.34
N PRO A 418 -32.45 -9.18 -12.36
CA PRO A 418 -32.57 -7.81 -11.86
C PRO A 418 -31.24 -7.36 -11.26
N LEU A 419 -30.93 -6.08 -11.42
CA LEU A 419 -29.64 -5.49 -11.01
C LEU A 419 -29.21 -5.85 -9.58
N PRO A 420 -30.09 -5.84 -8.55
CA PRO A 420 -29.68 -6.21 -7.19
C PRO A 420 -29.16 -7.64 -7.09
N LEU A 421 -29.86 -8.61 -7.69
CA LEU A 421 -29.47 -10.02 -7.65
C LEU A 421 -28.14 -10.25 -8.39
N ARG A 422 -27.96 -9.58 -9.54
CA ARG A 422 -26.71 -9.63 -10.28
C ARG A 422 -25.54 -9.10 -9.46
N LEU A 423 -25.69 -7.94 -8.84
CA LEU A 423 -24.65 -7.35 -7.98
C LEU A 423 -24.33 -8.28 -6.80
N CYS A 424 -25.33 -8.89 -6.18
CA CYS A 424 -25.12 -9.89 -5.14
C CYS A 424 -24.27 -11.07 -5.65
N LEU A 425 -24.58 -11.62 -6.82
CA LEU A 425 -23.83 -12.74 -7.42
C LEU A 425 -22.41 -12.35 -7.86
N GLU A 426 -22.20 -11.10 -8.27
CA GLU A 426 -20.85 -10.57 -8.58
C GLU A 426 -20.02 -10.34 -7.30
N LEU A 427 -20.64 -9.95 -6.19
CA LEU A 427 -19.98 -9.64 -4.92
C LEU A 427 -19.74 -10.86 -4.02
N LEU A 428 -20.62 -11.86 -4.05
CA LEU A 428 -20.56 -13.02 -3.14
C LEU A 428 -19.21 -13.76 -3.19
N PRO A 429 -18.57 -13.97 -4.36
CA PRO A 429 -17.24 -14.59 -4.44
C PRO A 429 -16.14 -13.80 -3.71
N PHE A 430 -16.37 -12.53 -3.40
CA PHE A 430 -15.42 -11.67 -2.70
C PHE A 430 -15.68 -11.58 -1.19
N LEU A 431 -16.70 -12.27 -0.67
CA LEU A 431 -17.01 -12.34 0.76
C LEU A 431 -15.83 -12.82 1.64
N PRO A 432 -14.96 -13.75 1.18
CA PRO A 432 -13.74 -14.09 1.91
C PRO A 432 -12.80 -12.90 2.15
N TYR A 433 -12.80 -11.87 1.29
CA TYR A 433 -12.00 -10.66 1.54
C TYR A 433 -12.58 -9.82 2.68
N ALA A 434 -13.91 -9.75 2.81
CA ALA A 434 -14.54 -9.12 3.96
C ALA A 434 -14.20 -9.88 5.26
N GLY A 435 -14.24 -11.22 5.21
CA GLY A 435 -13.78 -12.06 6.33
C GLY A 435 -12.32 -11.81 6.69
N LEU A 436 -11.44 -11.71 5.69
CA LEU A 436 -10.02 -11.39 5.88
C LEU A 436 -9.82 -10.01 6.51
N ALA A 437 -10.66 -9.02 6.18
CA ALA A 437 -10.63 -7.70 6.82
C ALA A 437 -10.90 -7.79 8.33
N PHE A 438 -11.93 -8.55 8.74
CA PHE A 438 -12.24 -8.75 10.16
C PHE A 438 -11.19 -9.57 10.89
N LEU A 439 -10.63 -10.60 10.25
CA LEU A 439 -9.54 -11.41 10.81
C LEU A 439 -8.22 -10.61 10.92
N ALA A 440 -8.04 -9.57 10.12
CA ALA A 440 -6.87 -8.70 10.21
C ALA A 440 -6.89 -7.80 11.46
N ILE A 441 -8.05 -7.55 12.08
CA ILE A 441 -8.15 -6.71 13.29
C ILE A 441 -7.39 -7.29 14.49
N PRO A 442 -7.61 -8.56 14.91
CA PRO A 442 -6.89 -9.11 16.05
C PRO A 442 -5.38 -9.26 15.79
N ALA A 443 -4.96 -9.45 14.53
CA ALA A 443 -3.55 -9.61 14.19
C ALA A 443 -2.81 -8.28 14.02
N PHE A 444 -3.43 -7.29 13.37
CA PHE A 444 -2.78 -6.07 12.86
C PHE A 444 -3.55 -4.79 13.20
N GLY A 445 -4.49 -4.86 14.15
CA GLY A 445 -5.35 -3.73 14.55
C GLY A 445 -6.24 -3.21 13.43
N PHE A 446 -6.80 -2.02 13.64
CA PHE A 446 -7.62 -1.34 12.62
C PHE A 446 -6.82 -1.01 11.35
N THR A 447 -5.50 -0.89 11.43
CA THR A 447 -4.63 -0.73 10.27
C THR A 447 -4.73 -1.90 9.29
N GLY A 448 -4.73 -3.15 9.78
CA GLY A 448 -4.94 -4.32 8.92
C GLY A 448 -6.29 -4.31 8.24
N PHE A 449 -7.34 -3.92 8.96
CA PHE A 449 -8.68 -3.75 8.39
C PHE A 449 -8.71 -2.69 7.28
N TYR A 450 -8.11 -1.53 7.49
CA TYR A 450 -8.03 -0.47 6.47
C TYR A 450 -7.25 -0.91 5.24
N THR A 451 -6.13 -1.61 5.41
CA THR A 451 -5.38 -2.20 4.30
C THR A 451 -6.26 -3.08 3.42
N VAL A 452 -7.06 -3.95 4.04
CA VAL A 452 -7.92 -4.87 3.29
C VAL A 452 -9.06 -4.14 2.59
N ILE A 453 -9.63 -3.10 3.20
CA ILE A 453 -10.61 -2.23 2.54
C ILE A 453 -10.00 -1.53 1.32
N LEU A 454 -8.79 -0.97 1.46
CA LEU A 454 -8.10 -0.32 0.35
C LEU A 454 -7.80 -1.31 -0.78
N LEU A 455 -7.38 -2.53 -0.46
CA LEU A 455 -7.20 -3.64 -1.41
C LEU A 455 -8.49 -3.99 -2.16
N ILE A 456 -9.62 -4.10 -1.45
CA ILE A 456 -10.93 -4.34 -2.06
C ILE A 456 -11.31 -3.18 -3.00
N GLY A 457 -11.09 -1.94 -2.57
CA GLY A 457 -11.33 -0.75 -3.37
C GLY A 457 -10.47 -0.71 -4.64
N ALA A 458 -9.18 -1.02 -4.51
CA ALA A 458 -8.24 -1.10 -5.63
C ALA A 458 -8.63 -2.20 -6.62
N LEU A 459 -9.01 -3.38 -6.14
CA LEU A 459 -9.53 -4.47 -6.97
C LEU A 459 -10.80 -4.04 -7.71
N ALA A 460 -11.73 -3.38 -7.05
CA ALA A 460 -12.97 -2.91 -7.69
C ALA A 460 -12.68 -1.91 -8.83
N VAL A 461 -11.75 -0.98 -8.61
CA VAL A 461 -11.26 -0.05 -9.65
C VAL A 461 -10.65 -0.82 -10.82
N ASP A 462 -9.78 -1.77 -10.52
CA ASP A 462 -9.05 -2.55 -11.53
C ASP A 462 -9.99 -3.43 -12.38
N LEU A 463 -10.97 -4.09 -11.75
CA LEU A 463 -11.97 -4.89 -12.46
C LEU A 463 -12.89 -4.05 -13.34
N LEU A 464 -13.28 -2.86 -12.89
CA LEU A 464 -14.05 -1.91 -13.70
C LEU A 464 -13.24 -1.40 -14.89
N LEU A 465 -11.95 -1.11 -14.69
CA LEU A 465 -11.06 -0.75 -15.78
C LEU A 465 -10.91 -1.90 -16.79
N ALA A 466 -10.72 -3.13 -16.32
CA ALA A 466 -10.63 -4.31 -17.18
C ALA A 466 -11.91 -4.53 -17.99
N ARG A 467 -13.09 -4.32 -17.36
CA ARG A 467 -14.39 -4.38 -18.04
C ARG A 467 -14.53 -3.30 -19.12
N LEU A 468 -14.10 -2.08 -18.82
CA LEU A 468 -14.12 -0.96 -19.77
C LEU A 468 -13.16 -1.19 -20.95
N LEU A 469 -11.93 -1.63 -20.67
CA LEU A 469 -10.97 -2.01 -21.72
C LEU A 469 -11.48 -3.17 -22.57
N ARG A 470 -12.18 -4.14 -21.98
CA ARG A 470 -12.84 -5.23 -22.72
C ARG A 470 -13.90 -4.69 -23.68
N LEU A 471 -14.75 -3.76 -23.24
CA LEU A 471 -15.76 -3.14 -24.10
C LEU A 471 -15.13 -2.38 -25.27
N ILE A 472 -14.02 -1.67 -25.03
CA ILE A 472 -13.32 -0.89 -26.06
C ILE A 472 -12.56 -1.79 -27.04
N LEU A 473 -11.80 -2.76 -26.52
CA LEU A 473 -10.88 -3.57 -27.32
C LEU A 473 -11.54 -4.80 -27.93
N GLY A 474 -12.67 -5.27 -27.38
CA GLY A 474 -13.31 -6.51 -27.81
C GLY A 474 -12.41 -7.73 -27.59
N THR A 475 -11.69 -7.78 -26.47
CA THR A 475 -10.88 -8.95 -26.06
C THR A 475 -10.94 -9.11 -24.54
N VAL A 476 -10.78 -10.33 -24.02
CA VAL A 476 -10.71 -10.60 -22.57
C VAL A 476 -9.27 -10.59 -22.08
N TRP A 477 -8.36 -11.20 -22.84
CA TRP A 477 -7.00 -11.49 -22.39
C TRP A 477 -6.10 -10.26 -22.29
N ILE A 478 -6.24 -9.27 -23.18
CA ILE A 478 -5.46 -8.03 -23.10
C ILE A 478 -5.86 -7.23 -21.84
N PRO A 479 -7.15 -6.93 -21.58
CA PRO A 479 -7.56 -6.30 -20.33
C PRO A 479 -7.14 -7.10 -19.09
N SER A 480 -7.20 -8.42 -19.16
CA SER A 480 -6.79 -9.29 -18.04
C SER A 480 -5.29 -9.20 -17.77
N ALA A 481 -4.45 -9.14 -18.80
CA ALA A 481 -3.01 -8.97 -18.64
C ALA A 481 -2.66 -7.57 -18.10
N VAL A 482 -3.36 -6.53 -18.56
CA VAL A 482 -3.19 -5.15 -18.04
C VAL A 482 -3.56 -5.07 -16.57
N SER A 483 -4.71 -5.62 -16.19
CA SER A 483 -5.16 -5.72 -14.79
C SER A 483 -4.21 -6.56 -13.94
N GLY A 484 -3.75 -7.70 -14.45
CA GLY A 484 -2.74 -8.51 -13.77
C GLY A 484 -1.43 -7.76 -13.53
N LEU A 485 -0.98 -6.94 -14.49
CA LEU A 485 0.20 -6.10 -14.31
C LEU A 485 -0.02 -5.03 -13.24
N LEU A 486 -1.19 -4.38 -13.21
CA LEU A 486 -1.52 -3.37 -12.19
C LEU A 486 -1.58 -3.98 -10.79
N LEU A 487 -2.31 -5.09 -10.61
CA LEU A 487 -2.42 -5.78 -9.33
C LEU A 487 -1.10 -6.44 -8.92
N GLY A 488 -0.30 -6.94 -9.87
CA GLY A 488 1.04 -7.44 -9.62
C GLY A 488 1.97 -6.34 -9.11
N ILE A 489 1.96 -5.16 -9.75
CA ILE A 489 2.73 -3.99 -9.27
C ILE A 489 2.30 -3.64 -7.85
N PHE A 490 1.00 -3.61 -7.60
CA PHE A 490 0.46 -3.33 -6.28
C PHE A 490 0.89 -4.37 -5.25
N ALA A 491 0.79 -5.66 -5.56
CA ALA A 491 1.08 -6.73 -4.61
C ALA A 491 2.58 -6.90 -4.30
N ALA A 492 3.47 -6.62 -5.25
CA ALA A 492 4.90 -6.85 -5.10
C ALA A 492 5.71 -5.57 -4.84
N PHE A 493 5.33 -4.45 -5.45
CA PHE A 493 6.10 -3.21 -5.39
C PHE A 493 5.44 -2.13 -4.55
N ALA A 494 4.13 -2.23 -4.24
CA ALA A 494 3.56 -1.31 -3.28
C ALA A 494 4.07 -1.66 -1.88
N ALA A 495 5.00 -0.86 -1.40
CA ALA A 495 5.08 -0.54 0.01
C ALA A 495 4.01 0.54 0.22
N LEU A 496 2.75 0.08 0.33
CA LEU A 496 1.62 0.92 0.71
C LEU A 496 2.02 1.78 1.90
#